data_AF-A0A7L3HRK0-F1
#
_entry.id   AF-A0A7L3HRK0-F1
#
_cell.length_a   1.000
_cell.length_b   1.000
_cell.length_c   1.000
_cell.angle_alpha   90.00
_cell.angle_beta   90.00
_cell.angle_gamma   90.00
#
_symmetry.space_group_name_H-M   'P 1'
#
loop_
_entity.id
_entity.type
_entity.pdbx_description
1 polymer ?
#
loop_
_entity_poly.entity_id
_entity_poly.type
_entity_poly.pdbx_seq_one_letter_code
_entity_poly.pdbx_strand_id
1 'polypeptide(L)'
;MDRVYEKALPEERLFGILPNCSHAYCVGCIRKWRRSRGFQSTVIKACPECRITSSYYIPHKYWISDVGEKEKLIRTFKARTG
;
A
#
# COMPACT_ATOMS: atom_id res chain seq x y z
N MET A 1 -15.65 4.70 8.19
CA MET A 1 -14.51 3.88 7.77
C MET A 1 -14.99 2.83 6.78
N ASP A 2 -14.77 3.02 5.48
CA ASP A 2 -15.13 2.04 4.45
C ASP A 2 -14.33 0.74 4.63
N ARG A 3 -15.02 -0.38 4.88
CA ARG A 3 -14.38 -1.69 4.98
C ARG A 3 -14.02 -2.15 3.57
N VAL A 4 -12.73 -2.42 3.34
CA VAL A 4 -12.20 -2.87 2.05
C VAL A 4 -12.90 -4.13 1.50
N TYR A 5 -13.47 -4.95 2.40
CA TYR A 5 -14.25 -6.13 2.05
C TYR A 5 -15.61 -5.84 1.38
N GLU A 6 -16.18 -4.66 1.62
CA GLU A 6 -17.50 -4.25 1.12
C GLU A 6 -17.45 -3.59 -0.27
N LYS A 7 -16.24 -3.41 -0.84
CA LYS A 7 -16.10 -2.86 -2.19
C LYS A 7 -16.60 -3.83 -3.26
N ALA A 8 -17.36 -3.29 -4.20
CA ALA A 8 -18.01 -4.02 -5.28
C ALA A 8 -17.02 -4.72 -6.24
N LEU A 9 -15.81 -4.18 -6.39
CA LEU A 9 -14.80 -4.72 -7.28
C LEU A 9 -13.81 -5.63 -6.52
N PRO A 10 -13.61 -6.89 -6.94
CA PRO A 10 -12.65 -7.80 -6.32
C PRO A 10 -11.21 -7.28 -6.38
N GLU A 11 -10.90 -6.47 -7.40
CA GLU A 11 -9.60 -5.81 -7.59
C GLU A 11 -9.35 -4.69 -6.56
N GLU A 12 -10.41 -4.08 -6.03
CA GLU A 12 -10.32 -3.08 -4.95
C GLU A 12 -10.30 -3.70 -3.55
N ARG A 13 -10.55 -5.01 -3.44
CA ARG A 13 -10.41 -5.79 -2.20
C ARG A 13 -8.95 -6.13 -1.87
N LEU A 14 -8.01 -5.66 -2.70
CA LEU A 14 -6.59 -5.80 -2.46
C LEU A 14 -6.06 -4.63 -1.62
N PHE A 15 -5.17 -4.97 -0.69
CA PHE A 15 -4.43 -4.02 0.12
C PHE A 15 -3.07 -3.74 -0.55
N GLY A 16 -2.76 -2.46 -0.77
CA GLY A 16 -1.43 -2.01 -1.09
C GLY A 16 -0.60 -1.92 0.18
N ILE A 17 0.27 -2.90 0.41
CA ILE A 17 1.20 -2.91 1.54
C ILE A 17 2.43 -2.07 1.20
N LEU A 18 2.76 -1.11 2.05
CA LEU A 18 3.94 -0.26 1.87
C LEU A 18 5.14 -0.90 2.58
N PRO A 19 6.29 -1.10 1.91
CA PRO A 19 7.48 -1.67 2.54
C PRO A 19 7.98 -0.86 3.75
N ASN A 20 7.90 0.47 3.68
CA ASN A 20 8.51 1.36 4.67
C ASN A 20 7.56 1.80 5.80
N CYS A 21 6.28 1.38 5.80
CA CYS A 21 5.36 1.68 6.91
C CYS A 21 4.34 0.57 7.14
N SER A 22 3.77 0.48 8.34
CA SER A 22 2.79 -0.57 8.70
C SER A 22 1.35 -0.23 8.30
N HIS A 23 1.15 0.88 7.58
CA HIS A 23 -0.16 1.30 7.12
C HIS A 23 -0.53 0.53 5.86
N ALA A 24 -1.74 -0.02 5.85
CA ALA A 24 -2.31 -0.69 4.70
C ALA A 24 -3.53 0.09 4.21
N TYR A 25 -3.57 0.31 2.91
CA TYR A 25 -4.70 0.95 2.25
C TYR A 25 -5.16 0.07 1.10
N CYS A 26 -6.40 0.24 0.67
CA CYS A 26 -6.86 -0.42 -0.54
C CYS A 26 -6.03 0.06 -1.75
N VAL A 27 -5.83 -0.81 -2.76
CA VAL A 27 -5.10 -0.43 -3.98
C VAL A 27 -5.73 0.80 -4.64
N GLY A 28 -7.07 0.89 -4.65
CA GLY A 28 -7.78 2.08 -5.14
C GLY A 28 -7.46 3.36 -4.36
N CYS A 29 -7.29 3.25 -3.04
CA CYS A 29 -6.99 4.33 -2.12
C CYS A 29 -5.59 4.90 -2.39
N ILE A 30 -4.58 4.01 -2.46
CA ILE A 30 -3.19 4.36 -2.81
C ILE A 30 -3.08 4.94 -4.22
N ARG A 31 -3.85 4.39 -5.18
CA ARG A 31 -3.88 4.90 -6.56
C ARG A 31 -4.46 6.31 -6.62
N LYS A 32 -5.53 6.58 -5.86
CA LYS A 32 -6.12 7.92 -5.74
C LYS A 32 -5.16 8.88 -5.04
N TRP A 33 -4.48 8.44 -3.98
CA TRP A 33 -3.45 9.22 -3.28
C TRP A 33 -2.31 9.63 -4.20
N ARG A 34 -1.70 8.67 -4.93
CA ARG A 34 -0.63 8.95 -5.89
C ARG A 34 -1.07 9.80 -7.07
N ARG A 35 -2.35 9.74 -7.45
CA ARG A 35 -2.94 10.59 -8.52
C ARG A 35 -3.27 12.00 -8.03
N SER A 36 -3.38 12.20 -6.73
CA SER A 36 -3.67 13.50 -6.15
C SER A 36 -2.54 14.47 -6.45
N ARG A 37 -2.81 15.56 -7.17
CA ARG A 37 -1.80 16.57 -7.56
C ARG A 37 -1.68 17.72 -6.55
N GLY A 38 -2.48 17.69 -5.48
CA GLY A 38 -2.56 18.76 -4.48
C GLY A 38 -1.42 18.79 -3.46
N PHE A 39 -0.56 17.77 -3.43
CA PHE A 39 0.57 17.69 -2.51
C PHE A 39 1.89 17.55 -3.26
N GLN A 40 3.00 17.91 -2.61
CA GLN A 40 4.34 17.71 -3.16
C GLN A 40 4.56 16.26 -3.58
N SER A 41 5.36 16.06 -4.65
CA SER A 41 5.63 14.75 -5.24
C SER A 41 6.21 13.73 -4.24
N THR A 42 6.85 14.22 -3.19
CA THR A 42 7.36 13.44 -2.05
C THR A 42 6.24 12.89 -1.16
N VAL A 43 5.20 13.68 -0.92
CA VAL A 43 4.05 13.34 -0.07
C VAL A 43 3.11 12.37 -0.78
N ILE A 44 2.84 12.57 -2.07
CA ILE A 44 1.98 11.67 -2.86
C ILE A 44 2.62 10.29 -3.06
N LYS A 45 3.95 10.22 -2.99
CA LYS A 45 4.74 8.96 -2.98
C LYS A 45 4.97 8.43 -1.57
N ALA A 46 4.51 9.14 -0.55
CA ALA A 46 4.62 8.74 0.84
C ALA A 46 3.30 8.21 1.37
N CYS A 47 3.36 7.58 2.53
CA CYS A 47 2.18 7.17 3.29
C CYS A 47 1.36 8.39 3.75
N PRO A 48 0.01 8.40 3.64
CA PRO A 48 -0.79 9.54 4.08
C PRO A 48 -0.74 9.77 5.60
N GLU A 49 -0.57 8.73 6.42
CA GLU A 49 -0.47 8.86 7.88
C GLU A 49 0.93 9.21 8.36
N CYS A 50 1.93 8.38 8.06
CA CYS A 50 3.30 8.59 8.58
C CYS A 50 4.24 9.37 7.66
N ARG A 51 3.81 9.75 6.45
CA ARG A 51 4.64 10.45 5.45
C ARG A 51 5.98 9.80 5.11
N ILE A 52 6.10 8.50 5.38
CA ILE A 52 7.28 7.73 4.98
C ILE A 52 7.23 7.52 3.46
N THR A 53 8.30 7.93 2.77
CA THR A 53 8.44 7.77 1.33
C THR A 53 8.46 6.29 0.94
N SER A 54 7.53 5.88 0.10
CA SER A 54 7.43 4.50 -0.39
C SER A 54 7.21 4.52 -1.90
N SER A 55 8.29 4.34 -2.66
CA SER A 55 8.26 4.43 -4.13
C SER A 55 7.36 3.37 -4.77
N TYR A 56 7.18 2.23 -4.12
CA TYR A 56 6.32 1.13 -4.56
C TYR A 56 5.39 0.64 -3.44
N TYR A 57 4.36 -0.11 -3.82
CA TYR A 57 3.46 -0.82 -2.92
C TYR A 57 3.29 -2.24 -3.44
N ILE A 58 3.04 -3.18 -2.54
CA ILE A 58 2.87 -4.59 -2.89
C ILE A 58 1.38 -4.91 -2.78
N PRO A 59 0.69 -5.26 -3.87
CA PRO A 59 -0.71 -5.67 -3.80
C PRO A 59 -0.81 -7.03 -3.10
N HIS A 60 -1.57 -7.09 -2.02
CA HIS A 60 -1.77 -8.30 -1.22
C HIS A 60 -3.25 -8.45 -0.83
N LYS A 61 -3.73 -9.69 -0.70
CA LYS A 61 -5.13 -9.98 -0.38
C LYS A 61 -5.49 -9.67 1.08
N TYR A 62 -4.49 -9.73 1.96
CA TYR A 62 -4.67 -9.54 3.40
C TYR A 62 -3.82 -8.37 3.90
N TRP A 63 -4.36 -7.66 4.89
CA TRP A 63 -3.58 -6.69 5.65
C TRP A 63 -2.54 -7.43 6.50
N ILE A 64 -1.28 -7.03 6.35
CA ILE A 64 -0.17 -7.52 7.16
C ILE A 64 0.24 -6.38 8.10
N SER A 65 -0.06 -6.53 9.38
CA SER A 65 0.43 -5.63 10.44
C SER A 65 1.74 -6.13 11.06
N ASP A 66 2.05 -7.41 10.90
CA ASP A 66 3.24 -8.04 11.47
C ASP A 66 4.49 -7.67 10.66
N VAL A 67 5.55 -7.26 11.37
CA VAL A 67 6.80 -6.80 10.74
C VAL A 67 7.53 -7.95 10.06
N GLY A 68 7.50 -9.16 10.64
CA GLY A 68 8.18 -10.34 10.10
C GLY A 68 7.52 -10.85 8.81
N GLU A 69 6.19 -10.99 8.82
CA GLU A 69 5.44 -11.37 7.61
C GLU A 69 5.57 -10.31 6.52
N LYS A 70 5.59 -9.04 6.89
CA LYS A 70 5.80 -7.94 5.96
C LYS A 70 7.20 -7.99 5.35
N GLU A 71 8.23 -8.23 6.14
CA GLU A 71 9.61 -8.34 5.65
C GLU A 71 9.76 -9.52 4.67
N LYS A 72 9.18 -10.69 5.01
CA LYS A 72 9.10 -11.83 4.08
C LYS A 72 8.40 -11.46 2.78
N LEU A 73 7.30 -10.71 2.86
CA LEU A 73 6.54 -10.29 1.68
C LEU A 73 7.37 -9.35 0.80
N ILE A 74 8.06 -8.37 1.40
CA ILE A 74 8.96 -7.45 0.68
C ILE A 74 10.11 -8.22 0.04
N ARG A 75 10.70 -9.17 0.77
CA ARG A 75 11.81 -10.01 0.28
C ARG A 75 11.38 -10.87 -0.88
N THR A 76 10.24 -11.56 -0.77
CA THR A 76 9.64 -12.37 -1.83
C THR A 76 9.30 -11.52 -3.05
N PHE A 77 8.73 -10.33 -2.84
CA PHE A 77 8.38 -9.42 -3.92
C PHE A 77 9.63 -8.90 -4.65
N LYS A 78 10.64 -8.44 -3.90
CA LYS A 78 11.93 -8.02 -4.47
C LYS A 78 12.61 -9.15 -5.25
N ALA A 79 12.61 -10.37 -4.71
CA ALA A 79 13.20 -11.54 -5.38
C ALA A 79 12.47 -11.94 -6.67
N ARG A 80 11.19 -11.59 -6.82
CA ARG A 80 10.39 -11.88 -8.00
C ARG A 80 10.42 -10.75 -9.05
N THR A 81 10.81 -9.53 -8.66
CA THR A 81 10.86 -8.34 -9.54
C THR A 81 12.27 -7.89 -9.89
N GLY A 82 13.30 -8.49 -9.30
CA GLY A 82 14.71 -8.37 -9.72
C GLY A 82 15.11 -9.54 -10.60
#